data_AF-A0A9P9PAD3-F1
#
_entry.id   AF-A0A9P9PAD3-F1
#
_cell.length_a   1.000
_cell.length_b   1.000
_cell.length_c   1.000
_cell.angle_alpha   90.00
_cell.angle_beta   90.00
_cell.angle_gamma   90.00
#
_symmetry.space_group_name_H-M   'P 1'
#
loop_
_entity.id
_entity.type
_entity.pdbx_description
1 polymer ?
#
loop_
_entity_poly.entity_id
_entity_poly.type
_entity_poly.pdbx_seq_one_letter_code
_entity_poly.pdbx_strand_id
1 'polypeptide(L)'
;MVATRSHPRGDFPAPEPSPTKRTTRTSTASPAPTSPPLFKDLNSSPTSNSVARRAISNTIAVAAPPSPSKINESSWCHTASNLTILWISVSIPLVLWDSLYILLRPHTMAGGALQWPIWKPYEIYAAIDHVYGLPGWEKKDGFGGAQGVLNAVELVLYGLYAMIVYNHGVSTASGTGLQIGEGVGAWYAGGRKVRGRVGNRALIIGFAAAVMTLSKTVLYYFNEYYSGFANVAHNDWLTLFLFYGVMNGLWVIFPAYMTVVFGSDILQALDIAAESPSKKSS
;
A
#
# COMPACT_ATOMS: atom_id res chain seq x y z
N MET A 1 7.21 -29.46 -41.04
CA MET A 1 8.59 -28.93 -41.10
C MET A 1 8.49 -27.49 -41.57
N VAL A 2 8.74 -26.53 -40.70
CA VAL A 2 8.71 -25.09 -41.03
C VAL A 2 10.05 -24.51 -40.60
N ALA A 3 10.82 -24.06 -41.58
CA ALA A 3 12.08 -23.37 -41.40
C ALA A 3 11.90 -21.93 -41.88
N THR A 4 12.24 -20.96 -41.03
CA THR A 4 12.96 -19.73 -41.39
C THR A 4 13.40 -19.00 -40.10
N ARG A 5 14.71 -19.04 -39.80
CA ARG A 5 15.38 -18.03 -38.97
C ARG A 5 16.14 -17.12 -39.93
N SER A 6 15.69 -15.88 -40.07
CA SER A 6 16.44 -14.83 -40.78
C SER A 6 17.14 -13.95 -39.74
N HIS A 7 18.46 -14.08 -39.64
CA HIS A 7 19.32 -13.14 -38.92
C HIS A 7 19.67 -11.96 -39.85
N PRO A 8 19.50 -10.70 -39.42
CA PRO A 8 20.11 -9.56 -40.11
C PRO A 8 21.62 -9.54 -39.86
N ARG A 9 22.41 -9.58 -40.93
CA ARG A 9 23.82 -9.15 -40.96
C ARG A 9 23.85 -7.71 -41.48
N GLY A 10 24.49 -6.80 -40.75
CA GLY A 10 24.77 -5.45 -41.24
C GLY A 10 25.07 -4.44 -40.13
N ASP A 11 26.37 -4.19 -39.92
CA ASP A 11 27.05 -2.94 -39.56
C ASP A 11 26.47 -2.05 -38.44
N PHE A 12 27.01 -2.23 -37.22
CA PHE A 12 26.95 -1.23 -36.15
C PHE A 12 28.13 -0.26 -36.29
N PRO A 13 27.91 1.07 -36.33
CA PRO A 13 28.99 2.05 -36.28
C PRO A 13 29.70 2.03 -34.91
N ALA A 14 31.01 2.26 -34.92
CA ALA A 14 31.87 2.20 -33.74
C ALA A 14 31.54 3.29 -32.69
N PRO A 15 31.76 3.05 -31.38
CA PRO A 15 31.48 4.04 -30.34
C PRO A 15 32.52 5.17 -30.37
N GLU A 16 32.07 6.42 -30.40
CA GLU A 16 32.94 7.58 -30.22
C GLU A 16 33.41 7.73 -28.75
N PRO A 17 34.68 8.11 -28.50
CA PRO A 17 35.22 8.26 -27.16
C PRO A 17 34.74 9.54 -26.44
N SER A 18 34.41 9.39 -25.15
CA SER A 18 33.98 10.47 -24.25
C SER A 18 35.05 11.56 -24.04
N PRO A 19 34.68 12.87 -24.02
CA PRO A 19 35.66 13.92 -23.79
C PRO A 19 35.97 14.09 -22.29
N THR A 20 37.16 13.67 -21.90
CA THR A 20 37.81 13.99 -20.61
C THR A 20 38.27 15.45 -20.63
N LYS A 21 37.78 16.30 -19.72
CA LYS A 21 38.26 17.68 -19.59
C LYS A 21 39.40 17.77 -18.57
N ARG A 22 40.56 18.14 -19.12
CA ARG A 22 41.88 18.34 -18.52
C ARG A 22 41.87 19.39 -17.38
N THR A 23 42.54 19.05 -16.29
CA THR A 23 42.97 19.95 -15.21
C THR A 23 44.15 20.82 -15.64
N THR A 24 44.04 22.14 -15.42
CA THR A 24 45.18 23.07 -15.41
C THR A 24 45.17 23.86 -14.11
N ARG A 25 46.28 23.75 -13.36
CA ARG A 25 46.61 24.51 -12.15
C ARG A 25 47.07 25.92 -12.54
N THR A 26 46.62 26.93 -11.80
CA THR A 26 47.46 28.11 -11.49
C THR A 26 47.17 28.55 -10.06
N SER A 27 48.23 28.64 -9.27
CA SER A 27 48.26 29.04 -7.86
C SER A 27 48.38 30.55 -7.71
N THR A 28 47.75 31.15 -6.70
CA THR A 28 48.29 32.31 -5.94
C THR A 28 47.58 32.47 -4.59
N ALA A 29 48.39 32.40 -3.53
CA ALA A 29 48.36 33.10 -2.23
C ALA A 29 47.07 33.20 -1.38
N SER A 30 47.20 32.77 -0.10
CA SER A 30 46.35 33.16 1.04
C SER A 30 46.51 34.66 1.39
N PRO A 31 45.55 35.26 2.12
CA PRO A 31 45.68 35.28 3.58
C PRO A 31 44.36 35.05 4.34
N ALA A 32 44.45 34.52 5.56
CA ALA A 32 43.45 34.73 6.63
C ALA A 32 43.66 36.15 7.21
N PRO A 33 42.67 36.86 7.81
CA PRO A 33 41.84 36.38 8.92
C PRO A 33 40.39 36.96 8.99
N THR A 34 39.70 36.65 10.10
CA THR A 34 38.59 37.39 10.75
C THR A 34 37.14 36.91 10.49
N SER A 35 36.49 36.44 11.55
CA SER A 35 35.01 36.29 11.69
C SER A 35 34.40 37.60 12.24
N PRO A 36 33.06 37.75 12.38
CA PRO A 36 31.92 37.57 11.45
C PRO A 36 31.14 38.92 11.29
N PRO A 37 29.98 38.98 10.58
CA PRO A 37 28.71 38.74 11.29
C PRO A 37 27.59 38.08 10.46
N LEU A 38 26.79 37.29 11.18
CA LEU A 38 25.33 37.18 11.12
C LEU A 38 24.63 37.89 9.94
N PHE A 39 24.42 37.21 8.82
CA PHE A 39 23.33 37.54 7.90
C PHE A 39 22.54 36.29 7.49
N LYS A 40 21.26 36.44 7.79
CA LYS A 40 20.09 35.58 7.64
C LYS A 40 19.83 35.25 6.15
N ASP A 41 20.24 34.07 5.70
CA ASP A 41 19.75 33.52 4.42
C ASP A 41 18.38 32.86 4.63
N LEU A 42 17.34 33.70 4.60
CA LEU A 42 16.03 33.25 4.09
C LEU A 42 16.12 33.25 2.56
N ASN A 43 15.53 32.22 1.95
CA ASN A 43 15.32 32.01 0.51
C ASN A 43 16.36 31.14 -0.22
N SER A 44 16.40 29.85 0.14
CA SER A 44 16.50 28.82 -0.89
C SER A 44 15.14 28.11 -0.98
N SER A 45 14.50 28.19 -2.15
CA SER A 45 13.33 27.34 -2.43
C SER A 45 13.80 25.88 -2.33
N PRO A 46 13.13 25.02 -1.55
CA PRO A 46 13.57 23.65 -1.41
C PRO A 46 13.48 22.97 -2.79
N THR A 47 14.59 22.42 -3.27
CA THR A 47 14.62 21.64 -4.50
C THR A 47 13.65 20.46 -4.37
N SER A 48 13.05 20.00 -5.47
CA SER A 48 12.11 18.86 -5.46
C SER A 48 12.66 17.64 -4.71
N ASN A 49 13.99 17.43 -4.80
CA ASN A 49 14.71 16.38 -4.08
C ASN A 49 14.71 16.56 -2.56
N SER A 50 14.81 17.79 -2.03
CA SER A 50 14.76 18.02 -0.58
C SER A 50 13.34 17.91 -0.03
N VAL A 51 12.34 18.34 -0.80
CA VAL A 51 10.91 18.15 -0.45
C VAL A 51 10.55 16.67 -0.45
N ALA A 52 10.93 15.92 -1.49
CA ALA A 52 10.69 14.48 -1.57
C ALA A 52 11.36 13.71 -0.43
N ARG A 53 12.65 13.99 -0.14
CA ARG A 53 13.35 13.37 1.00
C ARG A 53 12.71 13.70 2.34
N ARG A 54 12.23 14.93 2.52
CA ARG A 54 11.55 15.36 3.75
C ARG A 54 10.18 14.69 3.88
N ALA A 55 9.43 14.58 2.79
CA ALA A 55 8.16 13.86 2.76
C ALA A 55 8.37 12.37 3.10
N ILE A 56 9.34 11.70 2.48
CA ILE A 56 9.71 10.32 2.78
C ILE A 56 10.14 10.16 4.24
N SER A 57 11.00 11.05 4.75
CA SER A 57 11.47 10.99 6.15
C SER A 57 10.31 11.18 7.14
N ASN A 58 9.38 12.09 6.85
CA ASN A 58 8.19 12.30 7.67
C ASN A 58 7.25 11.09 7.62
N THR A 59 7.05 10.48 6.45
CA THR A 59 6.25 9.24 6.31
C THR A 59 6.88 8.08 7.08
N ILE A 60 8.20 7.91 7.01
CA ILE A 60 8.92 6.87 7.77
C ILE A 60 8.80 7.13 9.28
N ALA A 61 8.92 8.38 9.73
CA ALA A 61 8.78 8.73 11.14
C ALA A 61 7.35 8.47 11.68
N VAL A 62 6.33 8.73 10.86
CA VAL A 62 4.92 8.45 11.20
C VAL A 62 4.58 6.95 11.14
N ALA A 63 5.25 6.21 10.26
CA ALA A 63 5.10 4.75 10.14
C ALA A 63 6.00 3.96 11.10
N ALA A 64 6.88 4.63 11.87
CA ALA A 64 7.85 3.94 12.70
C ALA A 64 7.15 3.16 13.84
N PRO A 65 7.44 1.86 14.00
CA PRO A 65 6.91 1.08 15.13
C PRO A 65 7.40 1.63 16.48
N PRO A 66 6.55 1.61 17.52
CA PRO A 66 6.96 2.06 18.85
C PRO A 66 8.07 1.15 19.39
N SER A 67 9.03 1.73 20.11
CA SER A 67 10.05 0.93 20.78
C SER A 67 9.41 -0.01 21.82
N PRO A 68 9.97 -1.20 22.08
CA PRO A 68 9.42 -2.14 23.06
C PRO A 68 9.16 -1.50 24.44
N SER A 69 10.08 -0.64 24.88
CA SER A 69 9.96 0.12 26.14
C SER A 69 8.73 1.03 26.19
N LYS A 70 8.34 1.66 25.07
CA LYS A 70 7.16 2.54 25.00
C LYS A 70 5.84 1.79 25.17
N ILE A 71 5.84 0.49 24.89
CA ILE A 71 4.66 -0.38 25.01
C ILE A 71 4.77 -1.36 26.17
N ASN A 72 5.68 -1.12 27.12
CA ASN A 72 5.95 -1.95 28.29
C ASN A 72 6.32 -3.40 27.93
N GLU A 73 7.18 -3.58 26.93
CA GLU A 73 7.70 -4.88 26.51
C GLU A 73 9.23 -4.93 26.60
N SER A 74 9.75 -6.11 26.96
CA SER A 74 11.20 -6.39 27.00
C SER A 74 11.76 -6.82 25.65
N SER A 75 10.89 -7.22 24.72
CA SER A 75 11.26 -7.72 23.39
C SER A 75 10.32 -7.16 22.33
N TRP A 76 10.76 -7.20 21.07
CA TRP A 76 9.95 -6.77 19.94
C TRP A 76 8.62 -7.55 19.88
N CYS A 77 7.55 -6.85 19.53
CA CYS A 77 6.26 -7.46 19.22
C CYS A 77 5.58 -6.67 18.11
N HIS A 78 4.82 -7.38 17.28
CA HIS A 78 4.01 -6.75 16.25
C HIS A 78 2.93 -5.91 16.91
N THR A 79 2.74 -4.67 16.43
CA THR A 79 1.64 -3.82 16.92
C THR A 79 0.76 -3.30 15.79
N ALA A 80 -0.55 -3.41 15.99
CA ALA A 80 -1.59 -2.98 15.07
C ALA A 80 -2.33 -1.79 15.67
N SER A 81 -2.27 -0.63 15.00
CA SER A 81 -3.03 0.57 15.40
C SER A 81 -4.55 0.34 15.30
N ASN A 82 -5.32 1.06 16.12
CA ASN A 82 -6.80 1.02 16.04
C ASN A 82 -7.32 1.41 14.66
N LEU A 83 -6.64 2.31 13.93
CA LEU A 83 -6.97 2.64 12.54
C LEU A 83 -6.88 1.42 11.62
N THR A 84 -5.81 0.63 11.76
CA THR A 84 -5.62 -0.61 10.98
C THR A 84 -6.70 -1.63 11.33
N ILE A 85 -7.00 -1.78 12.63
CA ILE A 85 -8.04 -2.70 13.10
C ILE A 85 -9.42 -2.28 12.57
N LEU A 86 -9.75 -0.98 12.60
CA LEU A 86 -11.00 -0.46 12.05
C LEU A 86 -11.09 -0.71 10.55
N TRP A 87 -10.05 -0.38 9.80
CA TRP A 87 -10.03 -0.62 8.35
C TRP A 87 -10.24 -2.10 8.02
N ILE A 88 -9.55 -3.00 8.72
CA ILE A 88 -9.74 -4.46 8.52
C ILE A 88 -11.16 -4.89 8.89
N SER A 89 -11.72 -4.33 9.97
CA SER A 89 -13.09 -4.65 10.42
C SER A 89 -14.16 -4.19 9.42
N VAL A 90 -13.91 -3.10 8.70
CA VAL A 90 -14.81 -2.59 7.64
C VAL A 90 -14.57 -3.30 6.31
N SER A 91 -13.30 -3.55 5.95
CA SER A 91 -12.96 -4.16 4.66
C SER A 91 -13.36 -5.63 4.57
N ILE A 92 -13.17 -6.44 5.61
CA ILE A 92 -13.55 -7.87 5.60
C ILE A 92 -15.01 -8.09 5.15
N PRO A 93 -16.03 -7.49 5.78
CA PRO A 93 -17.42 -7.71 5.36
C PRO A 93 -17.68 -7.17 3.96
N LEU A 94 -17.10 -6.03 3.57
CA LEU A 94 -17.30 -5.46 2.23
C LEU A 94 -16.65 -6.31 1.13
N VAL A 95 -15.45 -6.84 1.38
CA VAL A 95 -14.72 -7.70 0.43
C VAL A 95 -15.35 -9.08 0.34
N LEU A 96 -15.86 -9.63 1.45
CA LEU A 96 -16.71 -10.82 1.42
C LEU A 96 -17.95 -10.56 0.57
N TRP A 97 -18.59 -9.41 0.78
CA TRP A 97 -19.79 -9.01 0.03
C TRP A 97 -19.45 -8.96 -1.47
N ASP A 98 -18.39 -8.26 -1.85
CA ASP A 98 -17.95 -8.11 -3.25
C ASP A 98 -17.51 -9.42 -3.92
N SER A 99 -16.74 -10.24 -3.19
CA SER A 99 -16.27 -11.53 -3.71
C SER A 99 -17.42 -12.48 -3.99
N LEU A 100 -18.38 -12.60 -3.07
CA LEU A 100 -19.55 -13.44 -3.27
C LEU A 100 -20.44 -12.91 -4.40
N TYR A 101 -20.61 -11.58 -4.50
CA TYR A 101 -21.33 -11.00 -5.63
C TYR A 101 -20.72 -11.45 -6.96
N ILE A 102 -19.41 -11.25 -7.16
CA ILE A 102 -18.73 -11.55 -8.42
C ILE A 102 -18.66 -13.05 -8.74
N LEU A 103 -18.32 -13.88 -7.74
CA LEU A 103 -18.05 -15.31 -7.94
C LEU A 103 -19.33 -16.14 -8.10
N LEU A 104 -20.46 -15.66 -7.59
CA LEU A 104 -21.75 -16.35 -7.71
C LEU A 104 -22.59 -15.80 -8.88
N ARG A 105 -22.02 -14.97 -9.75
CA ARG A 105 -22.69 -14.54 -11.00
C ARG A 105 -22.98 -15.78 -11.88
N PRO A 106 -24.14 -15.85 -12.53
CA PRO A 106 -25.14 -14.78 -12.66
C PRO A 106 -26.21 -14.77 -11.55
N HIS A 107 -26.18 -15.69 -10.59
CA HIS A 107 -27.25 -15.83 -9.58
C HIS A 107 -27.41 -14.61 -8.67
N THR A 108 -26.36 -13.82 -8.51
CA THR A 108 -26.32 -12.57 -7.73
C THR A 108 -26.64 -11.33 -8.55
N MET A 109 -26.66 -11.43 -9.88
CA MET A 109 -26.95 -10.31 -10.79
C MET A 109 -28.47 -10.05 -10.88
N ALA A 110 -28.86 -8.95 -11.53
CA ALA A 110 -30.25 -8.61 -11.78
C ALA A 110 -31.02 -9.79 -12.40
N GLY A 111 -32.12 -10.20 -11.77
CA GLY A 111 -32.92 -11.36 -12.20
C GLY A 111 -32.39 -12.73 -11.74
N GLY A 112 -31.27 -12.76 -11.01
CA GLY A 112 -30.68 -13.97 -10.45
C GLY A 112 -31.38 -14.46 -9.17
N ALA A 113 -31.32 -15.77 -8.92
CA ALA A 113 -32.02 -16.41 -7.79
C ALA A 113 -31.54 -15.98 -6.40
N LEU A 114 -30.27 -15.55 -6.26
CA LEU A 114 -29.67 -15.11 -4.99
C LEU A 114 -29.68 -13.59 -4.83
N GLN A 115 -30.13 -12.86 -5.85
CA GLN A 115 -30.02 -11.42 -5.93
C GLN A 115 -30.75 -10.71 -4.78
N TRP A 116 -31.99 -11.11 -4.50
CA TRP A 116 -32.78 -10.59 -3.39
C TRP A 116 -32.63 -11.47 -2.15
N PRO A 117 -32.45 -10.91 -0.94
CA PRO A 117 -32.41 -9.48 -0.61
C PRO A 117 -31.02 -8.84 -0.57
N ILE A 118 -29.95 -9.64 -0.61
CA ILE A 118 -28.60 -9.21 -0.20
C ILE A 118 -27.88 -8.41 -1.30
N TRP A 119 -28.08 -8.75 -2.57
CA TRP A 119 -27.35 -8.18 -3.71
C TRP A 119 -28.14 -7.17 -4.52
N LYS A 120 -29.37 -6.83 -4.09
CA LYS A 120 -30.18 -5.82 -4.78
C LYS A 120 -29.45 -4.47 -4.94
N PRO A 121 -28.71 -3.97 -3.93
CA PRO A 121 -27.95 -2.72 -4.08
C PRO A 121 -26.87 -2.77 -5.17
N TYR A 122 -26.34 -3.96 -5.50
CA TYR A 122 -25.34 -4.10 -6.56
C TYR A 122 -25.89 -3.80 -7.95
N GLU A 123 -27.20 -3.77 -8.18
CA GLU A 123 -27.74 -3.33 -9.48
C GLU A 123 -27.32 -1.89 -9.80
N ILE A 124 -27.31 -1.02 -8.79
CA ILE A 124 -26.90 0.37 -8.92
C ILE A 124 -25.41 0.41 -9.23
N TYR A 125 -24.60 -0.34 -8.47
CA TYR A 125 -23.16 -0.35 -8.67
C TYR A 125 -22.76 -0.97 -10.02
N ALA A 126 -23.41 -2.05 -10.43
CA ALA A 126 -23.23 -2.71 -11.73
C ALA A 126 -23.67 -1.86 -12.93
N ALA A 127 -24.59 -0.91 -12.72
CA ALA A 127 -24.95 0.08 -13.73
C ALA A 127 -23.90 1.20 -13.84
N ILE A 128 -23.20 1.51 -12.74
CA ILE A 128 -22.11 2.49 -12.72
C ILE A 128 -20.83 1.88 -13.31
N ASP A 129 -20.43 0.71 -12.85
CA ASP A 129 -19.25 0.00 -13.35
C ASP A 129 -19.66 -1.29 -14.07
N HIS A 130 -19.48 -1.29 -15.39
CA HIS A 130 -19.81 -2.42 -16.23
C HIS A 130 -18.95 -3.67 -16.00
N VAL A 131 -17.81 -3.59 -15.29
CA VAL A 131 -17.06 -4.78 -14.83
C VAL A 131 -17.93 -5.66 -13.92
N TYR A 132 -18.79 -5.02 -13.12
CA TYR A 132 -19.72 -5.67 -12.21
C TYR A 132 -21.01 -6.11 -12.91
N GLY A 133 -21.43 -5.39 -13.94
CA GLY A 133 -22.72 -5.59 -14.62
C GLY A 133 -22.79 -6.61 -15.75
N LEU A 134 -23.98 -6.68 -16.35
CA LEU A 134 -24.28 -7.52 -17.51
C LEU A 134 -23.31 -7.30 -18.68
N PRO A 135 -22.89 -6.05 -19.02
CA PRO A 135 -21.98 -5.87 -20.15
C PRO A 135 -20.64 -6.59 -19.97
N GLY A 136 -20.04 -6.57 -18.77
CA GLY A 136 -18.81 -7.31 -18.49
C GLY A 136 -19.02 -8.82 -18.51
N TRP A 137 -20.15 -9.30 -17.98
CA TRP A 137 -20.50 -10.72 -17.98
C TRP A 137 -20.73 -11.28 -19.39
N GLU A 138 -21.52 -10.61 -20.22
CA GLU A 138 -21.85 -11.05 -21.59
C GLU A 138 -20.63 -11.04 -22.51
N LYS A 139 -19.74 -10.05 -22.34
CA LYS A 139 -18.45 -9.99 -23.05
C LYS A 139 -17.46 -11.05 -22.60
N LYS A 140 -17.78 -11.82 -21.55
CA LYS A 140 -16.86 -12.77 -20.90
C LYS A 140 -15.53 -12.11 -20.52
N ASP A 141 -15.62 -10.89 -20.00
CA ASP A 141 -14.44 -10.18 -19.52
C ASP A 141 -13.90 -10.89 -18.27
N GLY A 142 -12.72 -11.51 -18.41
CA GLY A 142 -12.06 -12.24 -17.33
C GLY A 142 -11.58 -11.35 -16.20
N PHE A 143 -11.45 -10.04 -16.42
CA PHE A 143 -10.90 -9.11 -15.44
C PHE A 143 -11.75 -9.06 -14.16
N GLY A 144 -13.07 -8.87 -14.28
CA GLY A 144 -13.96 -8.81 -13.11
C GLY A 144 -13.94 -10.10 -12.29
N GLY A 145 -13.94 -11.27 -12.96
CA GLY A 145 -13.80 -12.57 -12.27
C GLY A 145 -12.45 -12.71 -11.54
N ALA A 146 -11.35 -12.30 -12.17
CA ALA A 146 -10.03 -12.32 -11.56
C ALA A 146 -9.94 -11.41 -10.32
N GLN A 147 -10.56 -10.22 -10.37
CA GLN A 147 -10.70 -9.32 -9.22
C GLN A 147 -11.46 -10.01 -8.07
N GLY A 148 -12.58 -10.67 -8.37
CA GLY A 148 -13.37 -11.42 -7.37
C GLY A 148 -12.60 -12.55 -6.69
N VAL A 149 -11.71 -13.24 -7.42
CA VAL A 149 -10.81 -14.26 -6.85
C VAL A 149 -9.77 -13.62 -5.92
N LEU A 150 -9.15 -12.50 -6.33
CA LEU A 150 -8.23 -11.79 -5.45
C LEU A 150 -8.92 -11.22 -4.21
N ASN A 151 -10.20 -10.82 -4.32
CA ASN A 151 -11.02 -10.48 -3.16
C ASN A 151 -11.21 -11.67 -2.20
N ALA A 152 -11.40 -12.88 -2.71
CA ALA A 152 -11.49 -14.08 -1.87
C ALA A 152 -10.17 -14.35 -1.13
N VAL A 153 -9.03 -14.19 -1.82
CA VAL A 153 -7.71 -14.31 -1.19
C VAL A 153 -7.51 -13.21 -0.14
N GLU A 154 -7.91 -11.98 -0.44
CA GLU A 154 -7.84 -10.84 0.48
C GLU A 154 -8.63 -11.12 1.76
N LEU A 155 -9.86 -11.60 1.60
CA LEU A 155 -10.71 -12.00 2.70
C LEU A 155 -10.05 -13.05 3.60
N VAL A 156 -9.42 -14.07 3.01
CA VAL A 156 -8.72 -15.11 3.78
C VAL A 156 -7.54 -14.52 4.54
N LEU A 157 -6.69 -13.73 3.89
CA LEU A 157 -5.49 -13.20 4.53
C LEU A 157 -5.83 -12.18 5.63
N TYR A 158 -6.71 -11.22 5.37
CA TYR A 158 -7.17 -10.29 6.40
C TYR A 158 -7.98 -10.99 7.49
N GLY A 159 -8.77 -12.01 7.17
CA GLY A 159 -9.46 -12.83 8.15
C GLY A 159 -8.50 -13.56 9.09
N LEU A 160 -7.44 -14.16 8.56
CA LEU A 160 -6.39 -14.81 9.36
C LEU A 160 -5.64 -13.79 10.23
N TYR A 161 -5.28 -12.64 9.67
CA TYR A 161 -4.66 -11.55 10.43
C TYR A 161 -5.56 -11.11 11.59
N ALA A 162 -6.82 -10.80 11.30
CA ALA A 162 -7.82 -10.36 12.28
C ALA A 162 -8.04 -11.41 13.37
N MET A 163 -8.14 -12.69 12.99
CA MET A 163 -8.26 -13.80 13.94
C MET A 163 -7.06 -13.88 14.89
N ILE A 164 -5.83 -13.73 14.38
CA ILE A 164 -4.63 -13.76 15.23
C ILE A 164 -4.62 -12.56 16.19
N VAL A 165 -4.90 -11.36 15.68
CA VAL A 165 -4.97 -10.13 16.51
C VAL A 165 -6.12 -10.19 17.53
N TYR A 166 -7.22 -10.85 17.20
CA TYR A 166 -8.33 -11.04 18.12
C TYR A 166 -7.98 -12.02 19.25
N ASN A 167 -7.42 -13.19 18.92
CA ASN A 167 -7.15 -14.27 19.88
C ASN A 167 -5.88 -14.05 20.71
N HIS A 168 -4.87 -13.36 20.17
CA HIS A 168 -3.56 -13.22 20.80
C HIS A 168 -3.16 -11.76 21.07
N GLY A 169 -4.00 -10.80 20.65
CA GLY A 169 -3.74 -9.38 20.85
C GLY A 169 -4.01 -8.94 22.27
N VAL A 170 -3.06 -8.21 22.85
CA VAL A 170 -3.23 -7.50 24.11
C VAL A 170 -3.30 -6.00 23.82
N SER A 171 -4.19 -5.28 24.49
CA SER A 171 -4.29 -3.83 24.34
C SER A 171 -2.97 -3.14 24.67
N THR A 172 -2.64 -2.11 23.91
CA THR A 172 -1.44 -1.30 24.10
C THR A 172 -1.77 0.19 23.95
N ALA A 173 -1.10 1.02 24.72
CA ALA A 173 -1.26 2.48 24.68
C ALA A 173 -0.82 3.09 23.34
N SER A 174 -0.03 2.36 22.54
CA SER A 174 0.52 2.81 21.27
C SER A 174 0.69 1.63 20.30
N GLY A 175 0.47 1.86 18.99
CA GLY A 175 0.62 0.85 17.93
C GLY A 175 1.25 1.42 16.66
N THR A 176 1.86 0.57 15.83
CA THR A 176 2.59 0.98 14.63
C THR A 176 1.68 1.73 13.66
N GLY A 177 2.17 2.86 13.15
CA GLY A 177 1.47 3.74 12.22
C GLY A 177 0.81 4.96 12.88
N LEU A 178 -0.08 5.61 12.11
CA LEU A 178 -0.70 6.88 12.48
C LEU A 178 -1.59 6.71 13.71
N GLN A 179 -1.23 7.41 14.78
CA GLN A 179 -2.03 7.55 16.00
C GLN A 179 -2.56 8.98 16.03
N ILE A 180 -3.86 9.15 15.85
CA ILE A 180 -4.49 10.47 15.91
C ILE A 180 -4.68 10.83 17.39
N GLY A 181 -3.87 11.76 17.90
CA GLY A 181 -3.83 12.14 19.33
C GLY A 181 -4.76 13.30 19.72
N GLU A 182 -5.21 13.26 20.99
CA GLU A 182 -6.04 14.17 21.82
C GLU A 182 -7.17 14.96 21.14
N GLY A 183 -8.40 14.45 21.33
CA GLY A 183 -9.67 15.03 20.86
C GLY A 183 -10.64 13.92 20.46
N VAL A 184 -11.60 14.20 19.58
CA VAL A 184 -12.47 13.17 18.93
C VAL A 184 -11.65 12.06 18.23
N GLY A 185 -10.31 12.16 18.17
CA GLY A 185 -9.35 11.13 17.77
C GLY A 185 -8.87 10.17 18.88
N ALA A 186 -9.24 10.34 20.15
CA ALA A 186 -8.78 9.48 21.26
C ALA A 186 -9.18 7.99 21.11
N TRP A 187 -10.25 7.68 20.36
CA TRP A 187 -10.61 6.29 20.02
C TRP A 187 -9.64 5.63 19.04
N TYR A 188 -8.95 6.41 18.21
CA TYR A 188 -7.90 5.92 17.32
C TYR A 188 -6.53 5.83 18.01
N ALA A 189 -6.39 6.36 19.22
CA ALA A 189 -5.17 6.24 20.00
C ALA A 189 -5.04 4.82 20.57
N GLY A 190 -3.84 4.25 20.46
CA GLY A 190 -3.55 2.89 20.90
C GLY A 190 -3.70 1.83 19.82
N GLY A 191 -3.75 0.58 20.26
CA GLY A 191 -3.77 -0.57 19.38
C GLY A 191 -3.76 -1.90 20.10
N ARG A 192 -3.48 -2.96 19.34
CA ARG A 192 -3.21 -4.30 19.86
C ARG A 192 -1.78 -4.71 19.56
N LYS A 193 -1.13 -5.36 20.53
CA LYS A 193 0.18 -5.97 20.36
C LYS A 193 0.08 -7.49 20.38
N VAL A 194 0.82 -8.16 19.51
CA VAL A 194 0.89 -9.62 19.42
C VAL A 194 2.35 -10.04 19.55
N ARG A 195 2.64 -10.84 20.57
CA ARG A 195 4.02 -11.19 20.94
C ARG A 195 4.56 -12.42 20.21
N GLY A 196 5.89 -12.48 20.09
CA GLY A 196 6.63 -13.66 19.66
C GLY A 196 6.28 -14.14 18.24
N ARG A 197 6.46 -15.44 17.99
CA ARG A 197 6.29 -16.04 16.65
C ARG A 197 4.90 -15.84 16.05
N VAL A 198 3.87 -15.73 16.90
CA VAL A 198 2.49 -15.49 16.47
C VAL A 198 2.35 -14.07 15.91
N GLY A 199 2.99 -13.08 16.54
CA GLY A 199 3.08 -11.71 16.03
C GLY A 199 3.80 -11.63 14.69
N ASN A 200 4.93 -12.34 14.54
CA ASN A 200 5.66 -12.39 13.27
C ASN A 200 4.77 -12.93 12.13
N ARG A 201 4.00 -14.01 12.40
CA ARG A 201 3.07 -14.59 11.43
C ARG A 201 1.98 -13.60 11.04
N ALA A 202 1.36 -12.94 12.03
CA ALA A 202 0.36 -11.92 11.76
C ALA A 202 0.94 -10.82 10.86
N LEU A 203 2.09 -10.27 11.22
CA LEU A 203 2.74 -9.20 10.47
C LEU A 203 2.98 -9.57 8.99
N ILE A 204 3.52 -10.75 8.72
CA ILE A 204 3.77 -11.21 7.34
C ILE A 204 2.46 -11.43 6.56
N ILE A 205 1.44 -12.02 7.19
CA ILE A 205 0.13 -12.23 6.55
C ILE A 205 -0.52 -10.89 6.22
N GLY A 206 -0.52 -9.96 7.17
CA GLY A 206 -1.08 -8.62 6.99
C GLY A 206 -0.35 -7.82 5.91
N PHE A 207 0.99 -7.89 5.88
CA PHE A 207 1.82 -7.25 4.85
C PHE A 207 1.52 -7.81 3.45
N ALA A 208 1.48 -9.14 3.30
CA ALA A 208 1.16 -9.77 2.02
C ALA A 208 -0.24 -9.39 1.52
N ALA A 209 -1.23 -9.37 2.41
CA ALA A 209 -2.58 -8.92 2.10
C ALA A 209 -2.60 -7.46 1.62
N ALA A 210 -1.96 -6.55 2.36
CA ALA A 210 -1.92 -5.14 2.03
C ALA A 210 -1.27 -4.86 0.66
N VAL A 211 -0.13 -5.49 0.37
CA VAL A 211 0.56 -5.36 -0.92
C VAL A 211 -0.30 -5.91 -2.06
N MET A 212 -0.92 -7.07 -1.86
CA MET A 212 -1.79 -7.68 -2.87
C MET A 212 -3.01 -6.81 -3.16
N THR A 213 -3.72 -6.34 -2.13
CA THR A 213 -4.88 -5.46 -2.27
C THR A 213 -4.50 -4.17 -2.99
N LEU A 214 -3.38 -3.55 -2.61
CA LEU A 214 -2.88 -2.35 -3.29
C LEU A 214 -2.62 -2.62 -4.77
N SER A 215 -1.87 -3.68 -5.07
CA SER A 215 -1.50 -4.04 -6.44
C SER A 215 -2.72 -4.32 -7.30
N LYS A 216 -3.69 -5.06 -6.75
CA LYS A 216 -4.97 -5.37 -7.38
C LYS A 216 -5.75 -4.11 -7.73
N THR A 217 -5.90 -3.18 -6.78
CA THR A 217 -6.69 -1.95 -6.99
C THR A 217 -6.00 -0.98 -7.94
N VAL A 218 -4.67 -0.86 -7.86
CA VAL A 218 -3.90 -0.07 -8.84
C VAL A 218 -4.01 -0.66 -10.24
N LEU A 219 -3.97 -1.99 -10.36
CA LEU A 219 -4.20 -2.67 -11.64
C LEU A 219 -5.60 -2.40 -12.19
N TYR A 220 -6.62 -2.33 -11.35
CA TYR A 220 -7.97 -1.94 -11.76
C TYR A 220 -8.02 -0.52 -12.36
N TYR A 221 -7.41 0.46 -11.70
CA TYR A 221 -7.32 1.82 -12.25
C TYR A 221 -6.59 1.86 -13.60
N PHE A 222 -5.49 1.11 -13.75
CA PHE A 222 -4.77 1.06 -15.01
C PHE A 222 -5.52 0.29 -16.10
N ASN A 223 -6.26 -0.76 -15.75
CA ASN A 223 -7.10 -1.48 -16.71
C ASN A 223 -8.16 -0.53 -17.31
N GLU A 224 -8.82 0.28 -16.49
CA GLU A 224 -9.74 1.30 -16.98
C GLU A 224 -9.02 2.39 -17.79
N TYR A 225 -7.88 2.89 -17.33
CA TYR A 225 -7.12 3.90 -18.07
C TYR A 225 -6.72 3.41 -19.48
N TYR A 226 -6.17 2.19 -19.58
CA TYR A 226 -5.71 1.62 -20.85
C TYR A 226 -6.85 1.12 -21.75
N SER A 227 -8.05 0.90 -21.20
CA SER A 227 -9.25 0.60 -21.98
C SER A 227 -10.02 1.85 -22.41
N GLY A 228 -9.53 3.05 -22.10
CA GLY A 228 -10.23 4.30 -22.41
C GLY A 228 -11.48 4.52 -21.56
N PHE A 229 -11.45 4.03 -20.31
CA PHE A 229 -12.54 4.06 -19.33
C PHE A 229 -13.80 3.36 -19.83
N ALA A 230 -13.62 2.24 -20.55
CA ALA A 230 -14.70 1.54 -21.25
C ALA A 230 -15.86 1.09 -20.34
N ASN A 231 -15.60 0.88 -19.04
CA ASN A 231 -16.61 0.39 -18.10
C ASN A 231 -17.27 1.48 -17.28
N VAL A 232 -16.72 2.70 -17.24
CA VAL A 232 -17.17 3.76 -16.34
C VAL A 232 -17.45 5.10 -17.04
N ALA A 233 -16.93 5.34 -18.24
CA ALA A 233 -17.02 6.64 -18.94
C ALA A 233 -18.44 7.12 -19.26
N HIS A 234 -19.44 6.24 -19.22
CA HIS A 234 -20.84 6.59 -19.48
C HIS A 234 -21.52 7.36 -18.33
N ASN A 235 -20.90 7.42 -17.16
CA ASN A 235 -21.45 8.09 -15.98
C ASN A 235 -21.13 9.59 -15.98
N ASP A 236 -21.95 10.36 -15.27
CA ASP A 236 -21.64 11.76 -14.99
C ASP A 236 -20.42 11.90 -14.05
N TRP A 237 -19.82 13.09 -14.06
CA TRP A 237 -18.59 13.35 -13.32
C TRP A 237 -18.71 13.14 -11.81
N LEU A 238 -19.86 13.46 -11.20
CA LEU A 238 -20.05 13.31 -9.75
C LEU A 238 -20.15 11.82 -9.37
N THR A 239 -20.91 11.05 -10.15
CA THR A 239 -21.00 9.59 -9.98
C THR A 239 -19.63 8.92 -10.13
N LEU A 240 -18.87 9.28 -11.17
CA LEU A 240 -17.50 8.83 -11.37
C LEU A 240 -16.60 9.19 -10.18
N PHE A 241 -16.61 10.44 -9.76
CA PHE A 241 -15.77 10.89 -8.67
C PHE A 241 -16.06 10.14 -7.36
N LEU A 242 -17.34 9.97 -7.01
CA LEU A 242 -17.72 9.36 -5.74
C LEU A 242 -17.57 7.83 -5.75
N PHE A 243 -18.16 7.14 -6.73
CA PHE A 243 -18.23 5.68 -6.75
C PHE A 243 -16.99 5.02 -7.35
N TYR A 244 -16.38 5.63 -8.36
CA TYR A 244 -15.15 5.09 -8.95
C TYR A 244 -13.90 5.69 -8.29
N GLY A 245 -13.86 7.01 -8.11
CA GLY A 245 -12.71 7.71 -7.52
C GLY A 245 -12.54 7.48 -6.02
N VAL A 246 -13.47 7.99 -5.22
CA VAL A 246 -13.37 7.98 -3.75
C VAL A 246 -13.45 6.55 -3.21
N MET A 247 -14.45 5.78 -3.63
CA MET A 247 -14.67 4.43 -3.08
C MET A 247 -13.46 3.51 -3.32
N ASN A 248 -13.01 3.36 -4.57
CA ASN A 248 -11.81 2.56 -4.87
C ASN A 248 -10.53 3.23 -4.32
N GLY A 249 -10.50 4.56 -4.19
CA GLY A 249 -9.39 5.31 -3.62
C GLY A 249 -9.08 4.91 -2.17
N LEU A 250 -10.10 4.55 -1.38
CA LEU A 250 -9.90 4.00 -0.03
C LEU A 250 -9.09 2.68 -0.07
N TRP A 251 -9.35 1.82 -1.05
CA TRP A 251 -8.59 0.57 -1.29
C TRP A 251 -7.22 0.79 -1.92
N VAL A 252 -6.84 2.02 -2.23
CA VAL A 252 -5.44 2.38 -2.52
C VAL A 252 -4.80 2.95 -1.26
N ILE A 253 -5.43 3.93 -0.62
CA ILE A 253 -4.86 4.68 0.49
C ILE A 253 -4.58 3.78 1.69
N PHE A 254 -5.57 3.00 2.15
CA PHE A 254 -5.40 2.17 3.35
C PHE A 254 -4.42 1.00 3.14
N PRO A 255 -4.49 0.23 2.04
CA PRO A 255 -3.50 -0.81 1.77
C PRO A 255 -2.09 -0.27 1.53
N ALA A 256 -1.94 0.90 0.90
CA ALA A 256 -0.63 1.56 0.79
C ALA A 256 -0.09 1.97 2.16
N TYR A 257 -0.92 2.58 3.00
CA TYR A 257 -0.59 2.90 4.38
C TYR A 257 -0.15 1.65 5.16
N MET A 258 -0.94 0.58 5.13
CA MET A 258 -0.63 -0.68 5.81
C MET A 258 0.64 -1.34 5.27
N THR A 259 0.91 -1.25 3.95
CA THR A 259 2.15 -1.76 3.35
C THR A 259 3.37 -1.06 3.95
N VAL A 260 3.32 0.27 4.07
CA VAL A 260 4.43 1.03 4.66
C VAL A 260 4.59 0.73 6.15
N VAL A 261 3.48 0.70 6.90
CA VAL A 261 3.43 0.45 8.36
C VAL A 261 3.89 -0.97 8.72
N PHE A 262 3.43 -1.98 7.99
CA PHE A 262 3.88 -3.35 8.22
C PHE A 262 5.30 -3.56 7.70
N GLY A 263 5.67 -2.91 6.60
CA GLY A 263 7.04 -2.93 6.10
C GLY A 263 8.04 -2.35 7.11
N SER A 264 7.73 -1.23 7.76
CA SER A 264 8.59 -0.65 8.81
C SER A 264 8.69 -1.55 10.04
N ASP A 265 7.60 -2.22 10.43
CA ASP A 265 7.59 -3.19 11.53
C ASP A 265 8.46 -4.42 11.22
N ILE A 266 8.44 -4.90 9.97
CA ILE A 266 9.31 -5.98 9.48
C ILE A 266 10.78 -5.53 9.55
N LEU A 267 11.09 -4.32 9.05
CA LEU A 267 12.46 -3.80 9.06
C LEU A 267 12.99 -3.68 10.50
N GLN A 268 12.22 -3.11 11.42
CA GLN A 268 12.64 -3.01 12.83
C GLN A 268 12.89 -4.39 13.45
N ALA A 269 12.04 -5.38 13.16
CA ALA A 269 12.23 -6.73 13.67
C ALA A 269 13.53 -7.37 13.15
N LEU A 270 13.84 -7.15 11.86
CA LEU A 270 15.06 -7.64 11.23
C LEU A 270 16.32 -6.92 11.76
N ASP A 271 16.25 -5.61 11.97
CA ASP A 271 17.36 -4.82 12.53
C ASP A 271 17.70 -5.29 13.95
N ILE A 272 16.69 -5.47 14.82
CA ILE A 272 16.87 -6.00 16.18
C ILE A 272 17.50 -7.41 16.15
N ALA A 273 17.07 -8.25 15.21
CA ALA A 273 17.61 -9.59 15.05
C ALA A 273 19.08 -9.57 14.56
N ALA A 274 19.42 -8.66 13.64
CA ALA A 274 20.78 -8.50 13.11
C ALA A 274 21.76 -7.94 14.16
N GLU A 275 21.30 -7.04 15.03
CA GLU A 275 22.09 -6.46 16.13
C GLU A 275 22.30 -7.45 17.30
N SER A 276 21.58 -8.57 17.31
CA SER A 276 21.65 -9.60 18.37
C SER A 276 22.69 -10.70 18.05
N PRO A 277 24.00 -10.38 17.94
CA PRO A 277 25.01 -11.13 18.71
C PRO A 277 26.31 -10.35 19.03
N SER A 278 26.52 -10.00 20.31
CA SER A 278 27.85 -9.60 20.86
C SER A 278 28.04 -9.91 22.36
N LYS A 279 26.97 -10.14 23.13
CA LYS A 279 27.06 -10.29 24.61
C LYS A 279 27.20 -11.73 25.17
N LYS A 280 27.49 -12.75 24.34
CA LYS A 280 27.69 -14.15 24.81
C LYS A 280 29.10 -14.72 24.57
N SER A 281 30.09 -13.85 24.41
CA SER A 281 31.50 -14.24 24.33
C SER A 281 32.33 -13.32 25.23
N SER A 282 32.33 -13.56 26.54
CA SER A 282 33.35 -13.11 27.50
C SER A 282 33.28 -13.99 28.73
#